data_AF-A0A0N0K6X5-F1
#
_entry.id   AF-A0A0N0K6X5-F1
#
_cell.length_a   1.000
_cell.length_b   1.000
_cell.length_c   1.000
_cell.angle_alpha   90.00
_cell.angle_beta   90.00
_cell.angle_gamma   90.00
#
_symmetry.space_group_name_H-M   'P 1'
#
loop_
_entity.id
_entity.type
_entity.pdbx_description
1 polymer ?
#
loop_
_entity_poly.entity_id
_entity_poly.type
_entity_poly.pdbx_seq_one_letter_code
_entity_poly.pdbx_strand_id
1 'polypeptide(L)'
;MRAFAELLDRLALTGSRNVKLVLLRDYLRATPDPDRGWALAALTGDLTFDAAKPAMIRKAVEARVDPVLFGWSYDYVGDLAETVALIWPTDPNHRPNREPQLGEVVEALRTAKRGEVQSLIEGWLDALQPKGRWALLKLVTGALRVGLSARLAKTATAMIRPEAISDAPDPDGGEAVTPLALVDVSEIEEVWHAVDPPYADLFAWLEGRADRPSPDAPGRFRPVMLAVAIDEAVDFQKLDPIDYAAEWKWDGIRVQAVNEGGVTRLYSRTGDEIAAAFPDVVVALTFEGAIDGELVVVRDGQIAPFGDLQQRLNRKTVDAKALAAHPAAIVAYDALALDGDDLRPLPLRDRRARLEAMIAAHGGERLSLSPLVDYADWSALGRLRADPPVGAAAEGLMLKRWDSPYLAGRPKGPWFKWKRDPHTIDAVLMYAQRGHGRRSSFYSDYTFGVWTPEGTLTPVGKAYFGFTDEELKQLDKFVREHTVDRFGPVRSVRAERDFGLVLEVAFEGLNRSPRHKSGVAMRFPRVSRIRWDKPAREAATIDEVMDLLDVIETGGGRIATAT
;
A
#
# COMPACT_ATOMS: atom_id res chain seq x y z
N MET A 1 -27.62 1.00 7.03
CA MET A 1 -26.51 1.27 7.98
C MET A 1 -26.33 0.20 9.05
N ARG A 2 -27.37 -0.26 9.75
CA ARG A 2 -27.22 -1.21 10.88
C ARG A 2 -26.35 -2.44 10.59
N ALA A 3 -26.68 -3.20 9.54
CA ALA A 3 -25.94 -4.41 9.18
C ALA A 3 -24.47 -4.11 8.83
N PHE A 4 -24.23 -3.01 8.10
CA PHE A 4 -22.87 -2.56 7.78
C PHE A 4 -22.08 -2.16 9.03
N ALA A 5 -22.71 -1.46 9.97
CA ALA A 5 -22.09 -1.09 11.23
C ALA A 5 -21.72 -2.31 12.08
N GLU A 6 -22.59 -3.32 12.12
CA GLU A 6 -22.31 -4.58 12.82
C GLU A 6 -21.17 -5.37 12.15
N LEU A 7 -21.13 -5.40 10.81
CA LEU A 7 -20.00 -5.98 10.09
C LEU A 7 -18.69 -5.29 10.45
N LEU A 8 -18.62 -3.96 10.34
CA LEU A 8 -17.40 -3.19 10.61
C LEU A 8 -16.91 -3.39 12.05
N ASP A 9 -17.82 -3.38 13.02
CA ASP A 9 -17.51 -3.59 14.45
C ASP A 9 -16.89 -4.99 14.68
N ARG A 10 -17.54 -6.04 14.16
CA ARG A 10 -17.03 -7.43 14.27
C ARG A 10 -15.69 -7.59 13.55
N LEU A 11 -15.50 -6.96 12.39
CA LEU A 11 -14.22 -6.98 11.66
C LEU A 11 -13.10 -6.26 12.44
N ALA A 12 -13.41 -5.15 13.11
CA ALA A 12 -12.45 -4.39 13.89
C ALA A 12 -11.97 -5.15 15.13
N LEU A 13 -12.88 -5.85 15.80
CA LEU A 13 -12.59 -6.59 17.04
C LEU A 13 -11.94 -7.96 16.81
N THR A 14 -12.04 -8.53 15.60
CA THR A 14 -11.42 -9.83 15.31
C THR A 14 -10.00 -9.71 14.76
N GLY A 15 -9.07 -10.48 15.34
CA GLY A 15 -7.70 -10.63 14.84
C GLY A 15 -7.56 -11.73 13.79
N SER A 16 -8.49 -12.70 13.75
CA SER A 16 -8.37 -13.89 12.91
C SER A 16 -8.75 -13.61 11.46
N ARG A 17 -7.81 -13.86 10.54
CA ARG A 17 -8.04 -13.75 9.09
C ARG A 17 -9.23 -14.59 8.64
N ASN A 18 -9.32 -15.84 9.10
CA ASN A 18 -10.38 -16.77 8.66
C ASN A 18 -11.76 -16.34 9.18
N VAL A 19 -11.82 -15.81 10.41
CA VAL A 19 -13.07 -15.25 10.94
C VAL A 19 -13.52 -14.06 10.10
N LYS A 20 -12.61 -13.16 9.68
CA LYS A 20 -12.95 -12.03 8.80
C LYS A 20 -13.55 -12.47 7.47
N LEU A 21 -12.98 -13.52 6.85
CA LEU A 21 -13.51 -14.08 5.61
C LEU A 21 -14.94 -14.57 5.78
N VAL A 22 -15.20 -15.33 6.84
CA VAL A 22 -16.55 -15.84 7.16
C VAL A 22 -17.52 -14.70 7.41
N LEU A 23 -17.15 -13.71 8.24
CA LEU A 23 -17.98 -12.55 8.54
C LEU A 23 -18.41 -11.79 7.28
N LEU A 24 -17.47 -11.52 6.37
CA LEU A 24 -17.76 -10.80 5.14
C LEU A 24 -18.56 -11.65 4.16
N ARG A 25 -18.21 -12.93 3.97
CA ARG A 25 -18.99 -13.86 3.12
C ARG A 25 -20.45 -13.91 3.57
N ASP A 26 -20.67 -14.11 4.87
CA ASP A 26 -22.02 -14.24 5.43
C ASP A 26 -22.80 -12.92 5.28
N TYR A 27 -22.14 -11.78 5.48
CA TYR A 27 -22.73 -10.48 5.22
C TYR A 27 -23.13 -10.30 3.75
N LEU A 28 -22.25 -10.65 2.80
CA LEU A 28 -22.52 -10.51 1.36
C LEU A 28 -23.63 -11.45 0.87
N ARG A 29 -23.79 -12.62 1.50
CA ARG A 29 -24.90 -13.55 1.22
C ARG A 29 -26.23 -13.05 1.79
N ALA A 30 -26.23 -12.48 2.99
CA ALA A 30 -27.45 -12.10 3.69
C ALA A 30 -27.96 -10.69 3.32
N THR A 31 -27.08 -9.81 2.83
CA THR A 31 -27.43 -8.41 2.53
C THR A 31 -27.88 -8.28 1.07
N PRO A 32 -29.05 -7.70 0.79
CA PRO A 32 -29.54 -7.53 -0.58
C PRO A 32 -28.77 -6.44 -1.35
N ASP A 33 -28.93 -6.45 -2.68
CA ASP A 33 -28.49 -5.37 -3.55
C ASP A 33 -29.36 -4.10 -3.34
N PRO A 34 -28.78 -2.89 -3.44
CA PRO A 34 -27.38 -2.59 -3.75
C PRO A 34 -26.46 -2.51 -2.51
N ASP A 35 -26.98 -2.71 -1.30
CA ASP A 35 -26.26 -2.48 -0.04
C ASP A 35 -24.99 -3.34 0.09
N ARG A 36 -25.04 -4.64 -0.28
CA ARG A 36 -23.85 -5.50 -0.24
C ARG A 36 -22.73 -5.02 -1.17
N GLY A 37 -23.10 -4.47 -2.33
CA GLY A 37 -22.17 -3.93 -3.30
C GLY A 37 -21.51 -2.65 -2.82
N TRP A 38 -22.30 -1.75 -2.21
CA TRP A 38 -21.76 -0.54 -1.59
C TRP A 38 -20.83 -0.84 -0.41
N ALA A 39 -21.16 -1.85 0.39
CA ALA A 39 -20.29 -2.29 1.47
C ALA A 39 -18.97 -2.85 0.92
N LEU A 40 -19.02 -3.67 -0.14
CA LEU A 40 -17.83 -4.19 -0.80
C LEU A 40 -16.95 -3.07 -1.38
N ALA A 41 -17.56 -2.07 -2.03
CA ALA A 41 -16.84 -0.90 -2.56
C ALA A 41 -16.17 -0.10 -1.44
N ALA A 42 -16.86 0.12 -0.31
CA ALA A 42 -16.28 0.77 0.85
C ALA A 42 -15.10 0.00 1.46
N LEU A 43 -15.21 -1.34 1.54
CA LEU A 43 -14.18 -2.22 2.10
C LEU A 43 -12.95 -2.39 1.20
N THR A 44 -13.12 -2.21 -0.11
CA THR A 44 -12.04 -2.31 -1.11
C THR A 44 -11.37 -0.98 -1.41
N GLY A 45 -12.02 0.14 -1.09
CA GLY A 45 -11.51 1.49 -1.33
C GLY A 45 -12.02 2.13 -2.63
N ASP A 46 -12.89 1.43 -3.36
CA ASP A 46 -13.45 1.86 -4.64
C ASP A 46 -14.58 2.89 -4.48
N LEU A 47 -15.02 3.14 -3.23
CA LEU A 47 -16.02 4.16 -2.92
C LEU A 47 -15.37 5.48 -2.50
N THR A 48 -15.63 6.54 -3.27
CA THR A 48 -15.20 7.90 -2.94
C THR A 48 -16.35 8.90 -3.10
N PHE A 49 -16.29 9.99 -2.32
CA PHE A 49 -17.26 11.08 -2.39
C PHE A 49 -16.54 12.39 -2.69
N ASP A 50 -17.02 13.16 -3.66
CA ASP A 50 -16.39 14.42 -4.07
C ASP A 50 -16.58 15.53 -3.04
N ALA A 51 -17.81 15.66 -2.53
CA ALA A 51 -18.20 16.73 -1.61
C ALA A 51 -17.99 16.35 -0.14
N ALA A 52 -18.14 15.07 0.23
CA ALA A 52 -18.07 14.61 1.60
C ALA A 52 -16.64 14.30 2.03
N LYS A 53 -16.02 15.24 2.76
CA LYS A 53 -14.63 15.17 3.23
C LYS A 53 -14.55 15.28 4.75
N PRO A 54 -13.43 14.86 5.39
CA PRO A 54 -13.27 14.93 6.85
C PRO A 54 -13.49 16.32 7.46
N ALA A 55 -13.23 17.39 6.71
CA ALA A 55 -13.50 18.76 7.15
C ALA A 55 -15.00 19.02 7.42
N MET A 56 -15.90 18.38 6.67
CA MET A 56 -17.34 18.51 6.87
C MET A 56 -17.80 17.85 8.17
N ILE A 57 -17.16 16.74 8.56
CA ILE A 57 -17.39 16.09 9.85
C ILE A 57 -16.98 16.99 11.01
N ARG A 58 -15.79 17.62 10.92
CA ARG A 58 -15.31 18.57 11.93
C ARG A 58 -16.27 19.75 12.09
N LYS A 59 -16.71 20.32 10.95
CA LYS A 59 -17.69 21.40 10.96
C LYS A 59 -19.03 20.99 11.58
N ALA A 60 -19.51 19.78 11.31
CA ALA A 60 -20.75 19.26 11.88
C ALA A 60 -20.67 19.08 13.41
N VAL A 61 -19.55 18.55 13.94
CA VAL A 61 -19.40 18.38 15.40
C VAL A 61 -19.15 19.70 16.11
N GLU A 62 -18.33 20.60 15.55
CA GLU A 62 -18.06 21.92 16.13
C GLU A 62 -19.29 22.84 16.12
N ALA A 63 -20.29 22.57 15.28
CA ALA A 63 -21.57 23.26 15.30
C ALA A 63 -22.44 22.89 16.52
N ARG A 64 -22.13 21.78 17.20
CA ARG A 64 -22.97 21.23 18.29
C ARG A 64 -22.20 20.93 19.58
N VAL A 65 -20.87 20.91 19.52
CA VAL A 65 -19.97 20.63 20.63
C VAL A 65 -18.89 21.71 20.68
N ASP A 66 -18.52 22.12 21.88
CA ASP A 66 -17.44 23.09 22.09
C ASP A 66 -16.14 22.66 21.38
N PRO A 67 -15.51 23.51 20.55
CA PRO A 67 -14.33 23.14 19.78
C PRO A 67 -13.11 22.74 20.64
N VAL A 68 -12.96 23.31 21.84
CA VAL A 68 -11.86 22.98 22.75
C VAL A 68 -12.06 21.59 23.34
N LEU A 69 -13.28 21.30 23.81
CA LEU A 69 -13.64 19.97 24.31
C LEU A 69 -13.50 18.89 23.24
N PHE A 70 -13.94 19.19 22.02
CA PHE A 70 -13.76 18.30 20.87
C PHE A 70 -12.28 18.05 20.59
N GLY A 71 -11.45 19.10 20.60
CA GLY A 71 -10.00 19.00 20.44
C GLY A 71 -9.34 18.06 21.45
N TRP A 72 -9.62 18.23 22.75
CA TRP A 72 -9.09 17.36 23.80
C TRP A 72 -9.56 15.92 23.68
N SER A 73 -10.83 15.73 23.30
CA SER A 73 -11.42 14.40 23.12
C SER A 73 -10.80 13.68 21.91
N TYR A 74 -10.56 14.41 20.81
CA TYR A 74 -9.87 13.89 19.63
C TYR A 74 -8.41 13.52 19.93
N ASP A 75 -7.68 14.37 20.65
CA ASP A 75 -6.30 14.10 21.06
C ASP A 75 -6.19 12.87 21.98
N TYR A 76 -7.21 12.63 22.79
CA TYR A 76 -7.26 11.47 23.67
C TYR A 76 -7.54 10.16 22.92
N VAL A 77 -8.57 10.15 22.07
CA VAL A 77 -9.05 8.98 21.33
C VAL A 77 -8.16 8.64 20.13
N GLY A 78 -7.70 9.65 19.40
CA GLY A 78 -6.81 9.49 18.23
C GLY A 78 -7.53 9.05 16.94
N ASP A 79 -8.86 9.12 16.88
CA ASP A 79 -9.66 8.78 15.70
C ASP A 79 -10.90 9.67 15.58
N LEU A 80 -11.03 10.39 14.45
CA LEU A 80 -12.09 11.37 14.24
C LEU A 80 -13.49 10.73 14.27
N ALA A 81 -13.65 9.58 13.64
CA ALA A 81 -14.94 8.92 13.54
C ALA A 81 -15.40 8.40 14.90
N GLU A 82 -14.49 7.82 15.68
CA GLU A 82 -14.77 7.35 17.03
C GLU A 82 -15.07 8.50 18.00
N THR A 83 -14.26 9.57 17.99
CA THR A 83 -14.51 10.75 18.82
C THR A 83 -15.88 11.34 18.53
N VAL A 84 -16.21 11.58 17.26
CA VAL A 84 -17.50 12.20 16.89
C VAL A 84 -18.67 11.27 17.20
N ALA A 85 -18.55 9.97 16.93
CA ALA A 85 -19.61 9.01 17.24
C ALA A 85 -19.99 8.97 18.73
N LEU A 86 -18.99 9.12 19.61
CA LEU A 86 -19.17 9.08 21.06
C LEU A 86 -19.64 10.42 21.64
N ILE A 87 -19.08 11.54 21.17
CA ILE A 87 -19.37 12.88 21.72
C ILE A 87 -20.64 13.51 21.11
N TRP A 88 -21.18 12.97 20.02
CA TRP A 88 -22.35 13.53 19.34
C TRP A 88 -23.52 13.69 20.32
N PRO A 89 -24.03 14.92 20.52
CA PRO A 89 -25.09 15.16 21.46
C PRO A 89 -26.35 14.40 21.03
N THR A 90 -27.05 13.83 22.01
CA THR A 90 -28.27 13.09 21.76
C THR A 90 -29.43 13.90 22.31
N ASP A 91 -30.36 14.29 21.43
CA ASP A 91 -31.61 14.89 21.86
C ASP A 91 -32.55 13.78 22.38
N PRO A 92 -32.87 13.73 23.69
CA PRO A 92 -33.73 12.70 24.25
C PRO A 92 -35.16 12.74 23.69
N ASN A 93 -35.59 13.83 23.06
CA ASN A 93 -36.91 13.98 22.44
C ASN A 93 -36.92 13.60 20.95
N HIS A 94 -35.76 13.54 20.30
CA HIS A 94 -35.68 13.10 18.91
C HIS A 94 -35.91 11.59 18.82
N ARG A 95 -36.85 11.19 17.96
CA ARG A 95 -37.15 9.79 17.65
C ARG A 95 -37.10 9.62 16.13
N PRO A 96 -36.00 9.09 15.58
CA PRO A 96 -35.93 8.85 14.15
C PRO A 96 -36.96 7.78 13.75
N ASN A 97 -37.67 8.00 12.64
CA ASN A 97 -38.66 7.03 12.12
C ASN A 97 -38.00 5.69 11.75
N ARG A 98 -36.79 5.73 11.20
CA ARG A 98 -35.94 4.57 10.95
C ARG A 98 -34.48 4.99 10.78
N GLU A 99 -33.58 4.04 10.96
CA GLU A 99 -32.19 4.19 10.55
C GLU A 99 -32.07 4.17 9.01
N PRO A 100 -31.16 4.96 8.42
CA PRO A 100 -30.93 4.93 6.97
C PRO A 100 -30.28 3.62 6.52
N GLN A 101 -30.59 3.17 5.30
CA GLN A 101 -29.91 2.05 4.63
C GLN A 101 -28.55 2.49 4.09
N LEU A 102 -27.65 1.54 3.77
CA LEU A 102 -26.31 1.92 3.31
C LEU A 102 -26.39 2.60 1.93
N GLY A 103 -27.15 2.02 1.00
CA GLY A 103 -27.34 2.54 -0.34
C GLY A 103 -27.96 3.94 -0.34
N GLU A 104 -28.91 4.22 0.56
CA GLU A 104 -29.49 5.56 0.71
C GLU A 104 -28.46 6.61 1.10
N VAL A 105 -27.58 6.28 2.05
CA VAL A 105 -26.49 7.17 2.46
C VAL A 105 -25.51 7.37 1.31
N VAL A 106 -25.12 6.30 0.63
CA VAL A 106 -24.14 6.35 -0.46
C VAL A 106 -24.67 7.19 -1.63
N GLU A 107 -25.89 6.92 -2.10
CA GLU A 107 -26.49 7.65 -3.21
C GLU A 107 -26.70 9.13 -2.88
N ALA A 108 -27.16 9.43 -1.66
CA ALA A 108 -27.27 10.82 -1.21
C ALA A 108 -25.91 11.53 -1.19
N LEU A 109 -24.85 10.89 -0.68
CA LEU A 109 -23.52 11.50 -0.62
C LEU A 109 -22.85 11.63 -2.00
N ARG A 110 -23.11 10.70 -2.93
CA ARG A 110 -22.59 10.76 -4.31
C ARG A 110 -23.20 11.91 -5.11
N THR A 111 -24.47 12.22 -4.86
CA THR A 111 -25.21 13.27 -5.58
C THR A 111 -25.22 14.62 -4.86
N ALA A 112 -24.88 14.64 -3.57
CA ALA A 112 -24.90 15.85 -2.75
C ALA A 112 -23.91 16.92 -3.23
N LYS A 113 -24.38 18.16 -3.24
CA LYS A 113 -23.54 19.35 -3.39
C LYS A 113 -22.83 19.66 -2.08
N ARG A 114 -21.69 20.37 -2.16
CA ARG A 114 -20.88 20.75 -0.98
C ARG A 114 -21.68 21.44 0.14
N GLY A 115 -22.70 22.22 -0.19
CA GLY A 115 -23.56 22.90 0.79
C GLY A 115 -24.54 21.99 1.53
N GLU A 116 -24.87 20.82 0.98
CA GLU A 116 -25.89 19.90 1.51
C GLU A 116 -25.29 18.85 2.45
N VAL A 117 -24.03 18.48 2.21
CA VAL A 117 -23.33 17.40 2.92
C VAL A 117 -23.38 17.56 4.45
N GLN A 118 -23.16 18.77 4.97
CA GLN A 118 -23.15 18.98 6.42
C GLN A 118 -24.51 18.59 7.03
N SER A 119 -25.61 19.10 6.45
CA SER A 119 -26.96 18.86 6.94
C SER A 119 -27.34 17.37 6.84
N LEU A 120 -26.93 16.70 5.77
CA LEU A 120 -27.12 15.25 5.62
C LEU A 120 -26.40 14.46 6.71
N ILE A 121 -25.12 14.75 6.95
CA ILE A 121 -24.33 14.09 7.99
C ILE A 121 -24.97 14.32 9.36
N GLU A 122 -25.33 15.56 9.69
CA GLU A 122 -25.99 15.90 10.95
C GLU A 122 -27.28 15.11 11.16
N GLY A 123 -28.17 15.09 10.15
CA GLY A 123 -29.44 14.36 10.23
C GLY A 123 -29.25 12.85 10.40
N TRP A 124 -28.26 12.25 9.75
CA TRP A 124 -27.96 10.83 9.97
C TRP A 124 -27.30 10.55 11.31
N LEU A 125 -26.44 11.44 11.81
CA LEU A 125 -25.86 11.29 13.15
C LEU A 125 -26.94 11.36 14.24
N ASP A 126 -27.93 12.23 14.06
CA ASP A 126 -29.10 12.32 14.95
C ASP A 126 -29.95 11.03 14.92
N ALA A 127 -30.06 10.40 13.75
CA ALA A 127 -30.84 9.18 13.55
C ALA A 127 -30.13 7.88 13.97
N LEU A 128 -28.80 7.90 14.14
CA LEU A 128 -28.01 6.70 14.39
C LEU A 128 -27.54 6.61 15.84
N GLN A 129 -27.42 5.37 16.35
CA GLN A 129 -26.74 5.07 17.61
C GLN A 129 -25.21 5.14 17.46
N PRO A 130 -24.41 5.20 18.55
CA PRO A 130 -22.96 5.38 18.46
C PRO A 130 -22.24 4.44 17.48
N LYS A 131 -22.59 3.15 17.46
CA LYS A 131 -22.02 2.18 16.49
C LYS A 131 -22.35 2.55 15.03
N GLY A 132 -23.58 2.97 14.76
CA GLY A 132 -24.03 3.42 13.44
C GLY A 132 -23.38 4.73 13.01
N ARG A 133 -23.26 5.69 13.94
CA ARG A 133 -22.53 6.96 13.73
C ARG A 133 -21.09 6.69 13.33
N TRP A 134 -20.42 5.81 14.08
CA TRP A 134 -19.04 5.41 13.78
C TRP A 134 -18.93 4.83 12.36
N ALA A 135 -19.79 3.88 11.99
CA ALA A 135 -19.78 3.28 10.65
C ALA A 135 -20.03 4.32 9.53
N LEU A 136 -20.97 5.25 9.73
CA LEU A 136 -21.23 6.36 8.82
C LEU A 136 -19.99 7.25 8.64
N LEU A 137 -19.36 7.65 9.74
CA LEU A 137 -18.19 8.51 9.72
C LEU A 137 -16.97 7.81 9.10
N LYS A 138 -16.82 6.51 9.35
CA LYS A 138 -15.81 5.66 8.70
C LYS A 138 -16.04 5.57 7.19
N LEU A 139 -17.29 5.43 6.75
CA LEU A 139 -17.67 5.47 5.33
C LEU A 139 -17.29 6.82 4.69
N VAL A 140 -17.68 7.93 5.30
CA VAL A 140 -17.39 9.30 4.78
C VAL A 140 -15.89 9.59 4.73
N THR A 141 -15.13 9.12 5.73
CA THR A 141 -13.68 9.35 5.77
C THR A 141 -12.89 8.41 4.85
N GLY A 142 -13.48 7.29 4.40
CA GLY A 142 -12.78 6.21 3.70
C GLY A 142 -11.78 5.44 4.56
N ALA A 143 -11.59 5.83 5.84
CA ALA A 143 -10.56 5.30 6.72
C ALA A 143 -11.12 4.22 7.67
N LEU A 144 -11.70 3.16 7.10
CA LEU A 144 -12.41 2.11 7.85
C LEU A 144 -11.53 1.48 8.95
N ARG A 145 -10.27 1.15 8.61
CA ARG A 145 -9.27 0.58 9.55
C ARG A 145 -9.73 -0.67 10.30
N VAL A 146 -10.64 -1.45 9.73
CA VAL A 146 -11.17 -2.70 10.32
C VAL A 146 -10.27 -3.92 10.14
N GLY A 147 -9.02 -3.71 9.72
CA GLY A 147 -8.03 -4.77 9.50
C GLY A 147 -8.45 -5.80 8.44
N LEU A 148 -9.18 -5.35 7.42
CA LEU A 148 -9.54 -6.12 6.22
C LEU A 148 -8.83 -5.46 5.03
N SER A 149 -8.07 -6.20 4.23
CA SER A 149 -7.48 -5.68 2.99
C SER A 149 -8.43 -5.89 1.82
N ALA A 150 -8.30 -5.10 0.75
CA ALA A 150 -9.10 -5.25 -0.47
C ALA A 150 -9.03 -6.67 -1.04
N ARG A 151 -7.82 -7.27 -1.10
CA ARG A 151 -7.66 -8.67 -1.53
C ARG A 151 -8.42 -9.65 -0.63
N LEU A 152 -8.38 -9.46 0.70
CA LEU A 152 -9.11 -10.31 1.63
C LEU A 152 -10.63 -10.14 1.45
N ALA A 153 -11.09 -8.94 1.11
CA ALA A 153 -12.48 -8.68 0.76
C ALA A 153 -12.87 -9.46 -0.51
N LYS A 154 -12.08 -9.34 -1.59
CA LYS A 154 -12.27 -10.09 -2.84
C LYS A 154 -12.24 -11.61 -2.63
N THR A 155 -11.38 -12.11 -1.74
CA THR A 155 -11.38 -13.53 -1.35
C THR A 155 -12.70 -13.93 -0.69
N ALA A 156 -13.23 -13.13 0.23
CA ALA A 156 -14.54 -13.40 0.84
C ALA A 156 -15.68 -13.32 -0.18
N THR A 157 -15.60 -12.39 -1.14
CA THR A 157 -16.55 -12.28 -2.25
C THR A 157 -16.54 -13.55 -3.10
N ALA A 158 -15.38 -14.11 -3.44
CA ALA A 158 -15.30 -15.39 -4.17
C ALA A 158 -16.00 -16.55 -3.41
N MET A 159 -15.91 -16.56 -2.07
CA MET A 159 -16.51 -17.57 -1.21
C MET A 159 -18.05 -17.51 -1.14
N ILE A 160 -18.71 -16.50 -1.73
CA ILE A 160 -20.18 -16.43 -1.70
C ILE A 160 -20.81 -17.43 -2.66
N ARG A 161 -20.11 -17.81 -3.74
CA ARG A 161 -20.59 -18.70 -4.79
C ARG A 161 -21.11 -20.02 -4.18
N PRO A 162 -22.36 -20.43 -4.49
CA PRO A 162 -22.87 -21.71 -4.01
C PRO A 162 -22.21 -22.86 -4.75
N GLU A 163 -22.23 -24.06 -4.16
CA GLU A 163 -21.67 -25.27 -4.78
C GLU A 163 -22.51 -25.76 -5.97
N ALA A 164 -23.80 -25.46 -5.96
CA ALA A 164 -24.74 -25.74 -7.05
C ALA A 164 -25.90 -24.76 -7.01
N ILE A 165 -26.59 -24.64 -8.15
CA ILE A 165 -27.87 -23.95 -8.28
C ILE A 165 -28.95 -24.95 -8.69
N SER A 166 -30.16 -24.76 -8.17
CA SER A 166 -31.34 -25.54 -8.57
C SER A 166 -32.22 -24.69 -9.47
N ASP A 167 -32.70 -25.27 -10.56
CA ASP A 167 -33.72 -24.65 -11.39
C ASP A 167 -35.09 -24.65 -10.68
N ALA A 168 -36.01 -23.83 -11.17
CA ALA A 168 -37.39 -23.91 -10.73
C ALA A 168 -37.94 -25.32 -11.01
N PRO A 169 -38.77 -25.90 -10.11
CA PRO A 169 -39.34 -27.22 -10.32
C PRO A 169 -40.08 -27.29 -11.66
N ASP A 170 -39.83 -28.35 -12.42
CA ASP A 170 -40.61 -28.65 -13.62
C ASP A 170 -42.07 -29.01 -13.25
N PRO A 171 -42.99 -29.10 -14.23
CA PRO A 171 -44.40 -29.44 -13.97
C PRO A 171 -44.62 -30.80 -13.30
N ASP A 172 -43.64 -31.71 -13.35
CA ASP A 172 -43.66 -33.03 -12.74
C ASP A 172 -42.97 -33.05 -11.35
N GLY A 173 -42.47 -31.89 -10.88
CA GLY A 173 -41.82 -31.72 -9.59
C GLY A 173 -40.33 -32.05 -9.58
N GLY A 174 -39.69 -32.21 -10.74
CA GLY A 174 -38.25 -32.40 -10.87
C GLY A 174 -37.47 -31.09 -10.74
N GLU A 175 -36.39 -31.11 -9.97
CA GLU A 175 -35.45 -29.99 -9.85
C GLU A 175 -34.10 -30.37 -10.48
N ALA A 176 -33.71 -29.66 -11.53
CA ALA A 176 -32.38 -29.82 -12.11
C ALA A 176 -31.35 -29.09 -11.23
N VAL A 177 -30.29 -29.80 -10.82
CA VAL A 177 -29.20 -29.25 -10.00
C VAL A 177 -27.95 -29.13 -10.86
N THR A 178 -27.47 -27.91 -11.03
CA THR A 178 -26.24 -27.61 -11.79
C THR A 178 -25.10 -27.29 -10.84
N PRO A 179 -24.02 -28.11 -10.80
CA PRO A 179 -22.85 -27.82 -9.98
C PRO A 179 -22.09 -26.61 -10.55
N LEU A 180 -21.60 -25.74 -9.67
CA LEU A 180 -20.79 -24.58 -10.03
C LEU A 180 -19.33 -24.80 -9.62
N ALA A 181 -18.41 -24.50 -10.53
CA ALA A 181 -16.99 -24.48 -10.22
C ALA A 181 -16.68 -23.40 -9.16
N LEU A 182 -15.72 -23.71 -8.28
CA LEU A 182 -15.20 -22.75 -7.31
C LEU A 182 -14.51 -21.60 -8.06
N VAL A 183 -14.64 -20.39 -7.50
CA VAL A 183 -13.98 -19.19 -8.01
C VAL A 183 -12.84 -18.81 -7.08
N ASP A 184 -11.65 -18.55 -7.63
CA ASP A 184 -10.52 -18.01 -6.88
C ASP A 184 -10.51 -16.47 -6.88
N VAL A 185 -9.82 -15.88 -5.90
CA VAL A 185 -9.64 -14.41 -5.82
C VAL A 185 -8.99 -13.83 -7.09
N SER A 186 -8.12 -14.57 -7.77
CA SER A 186 -7.49 -14.13 -9.00
C SER A 186 -8.51 -13.90 -10.13
N GLU A 187 -9.53 -14.74 -10.25
CA GLU A 187 -10.60 -14.58 -11.24
C GLU A 187 -11.47 -13.34 -10.95
N ILE A 188 -11.71 -13.06 -9.66
CA ILE A 188 -12.36 -11.81 -9.23
C ILE A 188 -11.50 -10.60 -9.61
N GLU A 189 -10.20 -10.66 -9.35
CA GLU A 189 -9.26 -9.57 -9.67
C GLU A 189 -9.17 -9.32 -11.18
N GLU A 190 -9.26 -10.35 -12.03
CA GLU A 190 -9.27 -10.22 -13.49
C GLU A 190 -10.52 -9.49 -14.03
N VAL A 191 -11.71 -9.79 -13.48
CA VAL A 191 -12.95 -9.12 -13.93
C VAL A 191 -13.22 -7.81 -13.19
N TRP A 192 -12.44 -7.50 -12.14
CA TRP A 192 -12.69 -6.37 -11.24
C TRP A 192 -12.83 -5.02 -11.95
N HIS A 193 -12.07 -4.83 -13.04
CA HIS A 193 -12.06 -3.59 -13.81
C HIS A 193 -13.11 -3.53 -14.92
N ALA A 194 -13.84 -4.64 -15.13
CA ALA A 194 -14.97 -4.73 -16.04
C ALA A 194 -16.31 -4.57 -15.31
N VAL A 195 -16.29 -4.40 -13.99
CA VAL A 195 -17.49 -4.25 -13.15
C VAL A 195 -17.40 -2.97 -12.32
N ASP A 196 -18.51 -2.23 -12.23
CA ASP A 196 -18.59 -0.99 -11.46
C ASP A 196 -19.41 -1.18 -10.19
N PRO A 197 -19.07 -0.51 -9.06
CA PRO A 197 -19.94 -0.44 -7.88
C PRO A 197 -21.38 -0.02 -8.26
N PRO A 198 -22.42 -0.72 -7.76
CA PRO A 198 -22.43 -1.71 -6.68
C PRO A 198 -22.18 -3.18 -7.11
N TYR A 199 -21.49 -3.40 -8.23
CA TYR A 199 -21.02 -4.70 -8.73
C TYR A 199 -22.14 -5.72 -8.99
N ALA A 200 -23.27 -5.27 -9.53
CA ALA A 200 -24.42 -6.14 -9.80
C ALA A 200 -24.06 -7.36 -10.66
N ASP A 201 -23.28 -7.15 -11.73
CA ASP A 201 -22.86 -8.23 -12.64
C ASP A 201 -21.90 -9.22 -11.99
N LEU A 202 -21.02 -8.75 -11.10
CA LEU A 202 -20.14 -9.62 -10.31
C LEU A 202 -20.95 -10.55 -9.41
N PHE A 203 -21.94 -10.02 -8.70
CA PHE A 203 -22.80 -10.83 -7.84
C PHE A 203 -23.69 -11.78 -8.64
N ALA A 204 -24.22 -11.33 -9.79
CA ALA A 204 -25.00 -12.18 -10.67
C ALA A 204 -24.18 -13.38 -11.17
N TRP A 205 -22.93 -13.15 -11.58
CA TRP A 205 -22.02 -14.23 -11.96
C TRP A 205 -21.74 -15.17 -10.80
N LEU A 206 -21.36 -14.65 -9.63
CA LEU A 206 -21.00 -15.47 -8.48
C LEU A 206 -22.16 -16.31 -7.95
N GLU A 207 -23.39 -15.82 -8.05
CA GLU A 207 -24.60 -16.54 -7.69
C GLU A 207 -25.06 -17.54 -8.77
N GLY A 208 -24.37 -17.60 -9.92
CA GLY A 208 -24.75 -18.48 -11.04
C GLY A 208 -25.96 -17.97 -11.83
N ARG A 209 -26.34 -16.70 -11.65
CA ARG A 209 -27.47 -16.06 -12.35
C ARG A 209 -27.08 -15.43 -13.68
N ALA A 210 -25.78 -15.28 -13.95
CA ALA A 210 -25.23 -14.73 -15.18
C ALA A 210 -23.88 -15.40 -15.50
N ASP A 211 -23.44 -15.23 -16.75
CA ASP A 211 -22.10 -15.61 -17.17
C ASP A 211 -21.03 -14.75 -16.51
N ARG A 212 -19.78 -15.25 -16.50
CA ARG A 212 -18.62 -14.48 -16.04
C ARG A 212 -18.53 -13.16 -16.81
N PRO A 213 -18.42 -11.99 -16.14
CA PRO A 213 -18.18 -10.73 -16.83
C PRO A 213 -16.94 -10.85 -17.71
N SER A 214 -17.00 -10.34 -18.94
CA SER A 214 -15.97 -10.60 -19.94
C SER A 214 -14.57 -10.28 -19.41
N PRO A 215 -13.70 -11.28 -19.25
CA PRO A 215 -12.31 -11.05 -18.89
C PRO A 215 -11.52 -10.53 -20.10
N ASP A 216 -12.10 -10.42 -21.30
CA ASP A 216 -11.41 -9.97 -22.52
C ASP A 216 -11.68 -8.50 -22.84
N ALA A 217 -12.19 -7.73 -21.88
CA ALA A 217 -12.31 -6.28 -22.02
C ALA A 217 -10.93 -5.67 -22.37
N PRO A 218 -10.82 -4.92 -23.48
CA PRO A 218 -9.57 -4.28 -23.86
C PRO A 218 -9.03 -3.39 -22.73
N GLY A 219 -7.74 -3.48 -22.45
CA GLY A 219 -7.11 -2.67 -21.43
C GLY A 219 -7.25 -3.22 -20.00
N ARG A 220 -7.61 -4.49 -19.81
CA ARG A 220 -7.76 -5.07 -18.46
C ARG A 220 -6.46 -5.13 -17.66
N PHE A 221 -6.59 -4.99 -16.35
CA PHE A 221 -5.51 -5.32 -15.42
C PHE A 221 -5.45 -6.83 -15.17
N ARG A 222 -4.24 -7.37 -15.15
CA ARG A 222 -3.95 -8.77 -14.84
C ARG A 222 -3.30 -8.86 -13.46
N PRO A 223 -3.75 -9.76 -12.56
CA PRO A 223 -3.17 -9.88 -11.23
C PRO A 223 -1.66 -10.15 -11.26
N VAL A 224 -0.93 -9.37 -10.49
CA VAL A 224 0.54 -9.36 -10.52
C VAL A 224 1.17 -10.52 -9.73
N MET A 225 2.32 -11.00 -10.22
CA MET A 225 3.17 -11.97 -9.54
C MET A 225 4.14 -11.27 -8.58
N LEU A 226 4.19 -11.68 -7.32
CA LEU A 226 4.97 -11.08 -6.25
C LEU A 226 6.14 -11.98 -5.84
N ALA A 227 7.26 -11.37 -5.48
CA ALA A 227 8.44 -12.08 -5.02
C ALA A 227 8.45 -12.33 -3.50
N VAL A 228 9.12 -13.42 -3.11
CA VAL A 228 9.50 -13.75 -1.73
C VAL A 228 10.88 -13.18 -1.43
N ALA A 229 11.17 -12.76 -0.20
CA ALA A 229 12.53 -12.33 0.14
C ALA A 229 13.47 -13.54 0.23
N ILE A 230 14.69 -13.42 -0.31
CA ILE A 230 15.74 -14.43 -0.10
C ILE A 230 16.15 -14.45 1.38
N ASP A 231 16.27 -15.64 1.93
CA ASP A 231 17.09 -15.93 3.11
C ASP A 231 18.36 -16.65 2.64
N GLU A 232 19.50 -15.95 2.65
CA GLU A 232 20.75 -16.47 2.10
C GLU A 232 21.19 -17.78 2.77
N ALA A 233 20.93 -17.95 4.08
CA ALA A 233 21.35 -19.13 4.83
C ALA A 233 20.48 -20.35 4.54
N VAL A 234 19.21 -20.15 4.18
CA VAL A 234 18.22 -21.22 4.01
C VAL A 234 17.94 -21.55 2.55
N ASP A 235 17.81 -20.52 1.71
CA ASP A 235 17.32 -20.69 0.34
C ASP A 235 18.46 -21.07 -0.61
N PHE A 236 19.65 -20.45 -0.53
CA PHE A 236 20.75 -20.76 -1.47
C PHE A 236 21.31 -22.18 -1.36
N GLN A 237 21.07 -22.87 -0.25
CA GLN A 237 21.37 -24.30 -0.13
C GLN A 237 20.42 -25.21 -0.93
N LYS A 238 19.27 -24.67 -1.36
CA LYS A 238 18.18 -25.40 -2.02
C LYS A 238 17.96 -24.96 -3.47
N LEU A 239 18.59 -23.87 -3.89
CA LEU A 239 18.42 -23.27 -5.20
C LEU A 239 19.72 -23.39 -6.00
N ASP A 240 19.58 -23.78 -7.27
CA ASP A 240 20.69 -23.80 -8.22
C ASP A 240 20.75 -22.46 -8.98
N PRO A 241 21.91 -21.75 -9.02
CA PRO A 241 22.09 -20.56 -9.83
C PRO A 241 21.60 -20.68 -11.27
N ILE A 242 21.80 -21.84 -11.92
CA ILE A 242 21.50 -22.01 -13.36
C ILE A 242 19.99 -21.97 -13.67
N ASP A 243 19.16 -22.25 -12.67
CA ASP A 243 17.71 -22.27 -12.79
C ASP A 243 17.10 -20.86 -12.77
N TYR A 244 17.88 -19.84 -12.42
CA TYR A 244 17.39 -18.49 -12.19
C TYR A 244 18.00 -17.45 -13.13
N ALA A 245 17.13 -16.63 -13.73
CA ALA A 245 17.50 -15.34 -14.28
C ALA A 245 17.74 -14.35 -13.14
N ALA A 246 18.77 -13.51 -13.24
CA ALA A 246 18.95 -12.37 -12.37
C ALA A 246 18.70 -11.07 -13.15
N GLU A 247 17.94 -10.16 -12.55
CA GLU A 247 17.73 -8.79 -13.05
C GLU A 247 17.93 -7.81 -11.91
N TRP A 248 18.26 -6.57 -12.23
CA TRP A 248 18.26 -5.52 -11.22
C TRP A 248 16.86 -5.32 -10.66
N LYS A 249 16.79 -5.23 -9.33
CA LYS A 249 15.58 -4.75 -8.68
C LYS A 249 15.57 -3.23 -8.74
N TRP A 250 15.00 -2.69 -9.81
CA TRP A 250 14.89 -1.25 -10.04
C TRP A 250 14.16 -0.52 -8.88
N ASP A 251 14.63 0.68 -8.57
CA ASP A 251 14.06 1.58 -7.56
C ASP A 251 13.04 2.53 -8.21
N GLY A 252 11.86 1.99 -8.52
CA GLY A 252 10.76 2.70 -9.18
C GLY A 252 9.40 2.34 -8.60
N ILE A 253 8.38 2.41 -9.46
CA ILE A 253 7.08 1.81 -9.16
C ILE A 253 6.71 0.81 -10.24
N ARG A 254 6.43 -0.41 -9.81
CA ARG A 254 5.84 -1.42 -10.68
C ARG A 254 4.58 -0.91 -11.36
N VAL A 255 4.57 -1.07 -12.68
CA VAL A 255 3.43 -0.80 -13.53
C VAL A 255 3.12 -1.96 -14.45
N GLN A 256 1.83 -2.14 -14.73
CA GLN A 256 1.38 -2.94 -15.86
C GLN A 256 0.94 -2.00 -16.97
N ALA A 257 1.66 -2.03 -18.09
CA ALA A 257 1.32 -1.26 -19.28
C ALA A 257 0.50 -2.13 -20.22
N VAL A 258 -0.70 -1.67 -20.56
CA VAL A 258 -1.65 -2.40 -21.40
C VAL A 258 -2.02 -1.52 -22.58
N ASN A 259 -1.90 -2.06 -23.79
CA ASN A 259 -2.38 -1.45 -25.01
C ASN A 259 -3.08 -2.53 -25.83
N GLU A 260 -4.41 -2.56 -25.76
CA GLU A 260 -5.21 -3.61 -26.39
C GLU A 260 -6.45 -2.98 -27.03
N GLY A 261 -6.78 -3.36 -28.26
CA GLY A 261 -8.03 -2.93 -28.91
C GLY A 261 -8.21 -1.40 -28.97
N GLY A 262 -7.11 -0.64 -29.09
CA GLY A 262 -7.12 0.83 -29.09
C GLY A 262 -7.28 1.47 -27.70
N VAL A 263 -7.27 0.69 -26.62
CA VAL A 263 -7.32 1.15 -25.24
C VAL A 263 -5.96 1.01 -24.59
N THR A 264 -5.33 2.15 -24.29
CA THR A 264 -4.08 2.20 -23.55
C THR A 264 -4.33 2.56 -22.09
N ARG A 265 -3.80 1.76 -21.16
CA ARG A 265 -3.89 1.98 -19.72
C ARG A 265 -2.57 1.69 -19.03
N LEU A 266 -2.34 2.36 -17.92
CA LEU A 266 -1.17 2.13 -17.07
C LEU A 266 -1.64 1.88 -15.66
N TYR A 267 -1.45 0.67 -15.16
CA TYR A 267 -1.90 0.29 -13.83
C TYR A 267 -0.74 0.27 -12.85
N SER A 268 -0.99 0.75 -11.63
CA SER A 268 -0.11 0.53 -10.49
C SER A 268 -0.10 -0.96 -10.09
N ARG A 269 0.83 -1.32 -9.19
CA ARG A 269 0.85 -2.65 -8.56
C ARG A 269 -0.49 -3.09 -7.95
N THR A 270 -1.30 -2.16 -7.46
CA THR A 270 -2.60 -2.42 -6.81
C THR A 270 -3.78 -2.40 -7.79
N GLY A 271 -3.53 -2.14 -9.08
CA GLY A 271 -4.56 -2.04 -10.11
C GLY A 271 -5.12 -0.63 -10.28
N ASP A 272 -4.54 0.39 -9.64
CA ASP A 272 -4.99 1.78 -9.82
C ASP A 272 -4.55 2.29 -11.19
N GLU A 273 -5.48 2.86 -11.96
CA GLU A 273 -5.16 3.50 -13.25
C GLU A 273 -4.42 4.82 -13.01
N ILE A 274 -3.25 4.98 -13.63
CA ILE A 274 -2.34 6.12 -13.44
C ILE A 274 -1.91 6.80 -14.75
N ALA A 275 -2.46 6.44 -15.91
CA ALA A 275 -2.06 6.96 -17.22
C ALA A 275 -2.09 8.50 -17.28
N ALA A 276 -3.06 9.15 -16.64
CA ALA A 276 -3.20 10.60 -16.64
C ALA A 276 -1.97 11.35 -16.06
N ALA A 277 -1.21 10.71 -15.17
CA ALA A 277 0.02 11.26 -14.61
C ALA A 277 1.25 11.01 -15.50
N PHE A 278 1.15 10.09 -16.46
CA PHE A 278 2.24 9.61 -17.31
C PHE A 278 1.93 9.63 -18.81
N PRO A 279 1.46 10.76 -19.37
CA PRO A 279 1.07 10.85 -20.78
C PRO A 279 2.25 10.62 -21.75
N ASP A 280 3.46 11.00 -21.36
CA ASP A 280 4.71 10.77 -22.10
C ASP A 280 5.03 9.28 -22.27
N VAL A 281 4.71 8.46 -21.27
CA VAL A 281 4.86 7.01 -21.34
C VAL A 281 3.75 6.40 -22.20
N VAL A 282 2.50 6.78 -21.94
CA VAL A 282 1.31 6.25 -22.62
C VAL A 282 1.40 6.44 -24.13
N VAL A 283 1.78 7.64 -24.59
CA VAL A 283 1.93 7.95 -26.02
C VAL A 283 3.01 7.10 -26.71
N ALA A 284 4.01 6.64 -25.96
CA ALA A 284 5.09 5.83 -26.51
C ALA A 284 4.76 4.32 -26.59
N LEU A 285 3.64 3.87 -26.02
CA LEU A 285 3.23 2.46 -26.08
C LEU A 285 2.59 2.17 -27.44
N THR A 286 3.32 1.49 -28.31
CA THR A 286 2.87 1.18 -29.69
C THR A 286 2.70 -0.33 -29.96
N PHE A 287 3.01 -1.19 -28.98
CA PHE A 287 2.79 -2.63 -29.08
C PHE A 287 1.32 -3.00 -28.81
N GLU A 288 0.87 -4.18 -29.24
CA GLU A 288 -0.44 -4.75 -28.87
C GLU A 288 -0.24 -5.82 -27.78
N GLY A 289 -0.80 -5.59 -26.58
CA GLY A 289 -0.76 -6.53 -25.47
C GLY A 289 -0.62 -5.90 -24.09
N ALA A 290 -0.05 -6.66 -23.15
CA ALA A 290 0.17 -6.27 -21.77
C ALA A 290 1.53 -6.73 -21.25
N ILE A 291 2.29 -5.81 -20.67
CA ILE A 291 3.60 -6.07 -20.07
C ILE A 291 3.67 -5.62 -18.63
N ASP A 292 4.64 -6.20 -17.91
CA ASP A 292 4.97 -5.87 -16.54
C ASP A 292 6.36 -5.23 -16.51
N GLY A 293 6.48 -4.12 -15.80
CA GLY A 293 7.69 -3.31 -15.80
C GLY A 293 7.83 -2.42 -14.59
N GLU A 294 8.98 -1.76 -14.48
CA GLU A 294 9.21 -0.73 -13.48
C GLU A 294 9.14 0.65 -14.14
N LEU A 295 8.24 1.50 -13.65
CA LEU A 295 8.18 2.90 -14.01
C LEU A 295 9.29 3.65 -13.27
N VAL A 296 10.11 4.37 -14.02
CA VAL A 296 11.29 5.09 -13.53
C VAL A 296 11.37 6.47 -14.20
N VAL A 297 12.21 7.36 -13.66
CA VAL A 297 12.64 8.58 -14.37
C VAL A 297 13.98 8.30 -15.03
N VAL A 298 14.14 8.71 -16.30
CA VAL A 298 15.38 8.50 -17.06
C VAL A 298 15.91 9.84 -17.55
N ARG A 299 17.16 10.16 -17.21
CA ARG A 299 17.88 11.36 -17.71
C ARG A 299 19.19 10.92 -18.33
N ASP A 300 19.48 11.41 -19.53
CA ASP A 300 20.73 11.11 -20.26
C ASP A 300 21.01 9.60 -20.38
N GLY A 301 19.95 8.80 -20.57
CA GLY A 301 20.03 7.34 -20.67
C GLY A 301 20.23 6.60 -19.34
N GLN A 302 20.31 7.32 -18.21
CA GLN A 302 20.46 6.74 -16.87
C GLN A 302 19.18 6.85 -16.05
N ILE A 303 18.91 5.81 -15.27
CA ILE A 303 17.78 5.80 -14.32
C ILE A 303 18.11 6.74 -13.17
N ALA A 304 17.26 7.73 -12.96
CA ALA A 304 17.38 8.69 -11.87
C ALA A 304 16.89 8.08 -10.55
N PRO A 305 17.31 8.63 -9.39
CA PRO A 305 16.84 8.18 -8.08
C PRO A 305 15.32 8.26 -7.94
N PHE A 306 14.73 7.35 -7.16
CA PHE A 306 13.27 7.29 -6.94
C PHE A 306 12.63 8.61 -6.51
N GLY A 307 13.36 9.45 -5.76
CA GLY A 307 12.90 10.78 -5.34
C GLY A 307 12.48 11.69 -6.50
N ASP A 308 13.04 11.49 -7.70
CA ASP A 308 12.62 12.19 -8.91
C ASP A 308 11.27 11.68 -9.42
N LEU A 309 11.06 10.36 -9.43
CA LEU A 309 9.76 9.78 -9.79
C LEU A 309 8.68 10.23 -8.81
N GLN A 310 9.00 10.33 -7.52
CA GLN A 310 8.07 10.83 -6.49
C GLN A 310 7.52 12.21 -6.79
N GLN A 311 8.23 13.06 -7.54
CA GLN A 311 7.70 14.36 -7.95
C GLN A 311 6.47 14.23 -8.85
N ARG A 312 6.30 13.12 -9.58
CA ARG A 312 5.16 12.89 -10.46
C ARG A 312 4.03 12.09 -9.82
N LEU A 313 4.33 11.30 -8.80
CA LEU A 313 3.36 10.42 -8.14
C LEU A 313 2.23 11.21 -7.46
N ASN A 314 1.04 10.60 -7.44
CA ASN A 314 -0.20 11.15 -6.85
C ASN A 314 -0.71 12.44 -7.49
N ARG A 315 -0.11 12.90 -8.59
CA ARG A 315 -0.67 13.99 -9.39
C ARG A 315 -1.80 13.45 -10.26
N LYS A 316 -2.93 14.16 -10.28
CA LYS A 316 -4.05 13.83 -11.19
C LYS A 316 -3.72 14.18 -12.64
N THR A 317 -2.91 15.23 -12.83
CA THR A 317 -2.40 15.69 -14.13
C THR A 317 -1.00 16.24 -13.92
N VAL A 318 -0.17 16.21 -14.96
CA VAL A 318 1.21 16.69 -14.94
C VAL A 318 1.37 17.88 -15.89
N ASP A 319 2.06 18.93 -15.45
CA ASP A 319 2.36 20.09 -16.29
C ASP A 319 3.60 19.85 -17.18
N ALA A 320 3.77 20.68 -18.21
CA ALA A 320 4.88 20.56 -19.17
C ALA A 320 6.26 20.69 -18.51
N LYS A 321 6.37 21.48 -17.42
CA LYS A 321 7.63 21.68 -16.70
C LYS A 321 8.05 20.40 -15.97
N ALA A 322 7.10 19.76 -15.28
CA ALA A 322 7.33 18.50 -14.58
C ALA A 322 7.62 17.35 -15.55
N LEU A 323 6.98 17.32 -16.72
CA LEU A 323 7.29 16.36 -17.79
C LEU A 323 8.74 16.50 -18.26
N ALA A 324 9.19 17.73 -18.54
CA ALA A 324 10.55 17.99 -18.98
C ALA A 324 11.60 17.69 -17.88
N ALA A 325 11.30 18.00 -16.61
CA ALA A 325 12.22 17.80 -15.50
C ALA A 325 12.31 16.35 -15.01
N HIS A 326 11.21 15.59 -15.12
CA HIS A 326 11.09 14.21 -14.65
C HIS A 326 10.54 13.28 -15.75
N PRO A 327 11.24 13.18 -16.88
CA PRO A 327 10.80 12.37 -18.02
C PRO A 327 10.74 10.88 -17.61
N ALA A 328 9.57 10.26 -17.69
CA ALA A 328 9.35 8.90 -17.20
C ALA A 328 9.56 7.86 -18.32
N ALA A 329 9.88 6.63 -17.93
CA ALA A 329 10.03 5.49 -18.82
C ALA A 329 9.67 4.18 -18.10
N ILE A 330 9.41 3.13 -18.86
CA ILE A 330 9.20 1.78 -18.36
C ILE A 330 10.43 0.93 -18.67
N VAL A 331 10.96 0.27 -17.65
CA VAL A 331 11.93 -0.82 -17.79
C VAL A 331 11.15 -2.13 -17.66
N ALA A 332 10.80 -2.73 -18.80
CA ALA A 332 9.96 -3.92 -18.90
C ALA A 332 10.72 -5.18 -18.54
N TYR A 333 10.11 -6.08 -17.76
CA TYR A 333 10.78 -7.28 -17.26
C TYR A 333 9.94 -8.56 -17.36
N ASP A 334 8.69 -8.48 -17.83
CA ASP A 334 7.89 -9.64 -18.22
C ASP A 334 6.81 -9.25 -19.24
N ALA A 335 6.35 -10.22 -20.03
CA ALA A 335 5.23 -10.07 -20.96
C ALA A 335 4.08 -10.96 -20.51
N LEU A 336 2.90 -10.37 -20.33
CA LEU A 336 1.70 -11.07 -19.84
C LEU A 336 0.81 -11.51 -21.00
N ALA A 337 0.67 -10.66 -22.01
CA ALA A 337 -0.03 -10.98 -23.25
C ALA A 337 0.56 -10.17 -24.40
N LEU A 338 0.60 -10.72 -25.61
CA LEU A 338 1.04 -10.02 -26.81
C LEU A 338 0.22 -10.51 -28.01
N ASP A 339 -0.25 -9.59 -28.86
CA ASP A 339 -0.98 -9.89 -30.09
C ASP A 339 -2.20 -10.81 -29.89
N GLY A 340 -2.86 -10.72 -28.74
CA GLY A 340 -4.01 -11.55 -28.36
C GLY A 340 -3.67 -12.87 -27.64
N ASP A 341 -2.39 -13.29 -27.62
CA ASP A 341 -1.95 -14.49 -26.90
C ASP A 341 -1.78 -14.21 -25.40
N ASP A 342 -2.36 -15.04 -24.53
CA ASP A 342 -2.00 -15.05 -23.10
C ASP A 342 -0.69 -15.80 -22.88
N LEU A 343 0.36 -15.08 -22.49
CA LEU A 343 1.70 -15.62 -22.31
C LEU A 343 1.95 -16.13 -20.89
N ARG A 344 1.09 -15.80 -19.91
CA ARG A 344 1.28 -16.15 -18.50
C ARG A 344 1.47 -17.65 -18.25
N PRO A 345 0.80 -18.57 -18.97
CA PRO A 345 1.03 -20.01 -18.80
C PRO A 345 2.41 -20.48 -19.27
N LEU A 346 3.08 -19.73 -20.13
CA LEU A 346 4.39 -20.11 -20.69
C LEU A 346 5.51 -19.94 -19.65
N PRO A 347 6.59 -20.75 -19.73
CA PRO A 347 7.82 -20.52 -18.98
C PRO A 347 8.42 -19.12 -19.17
N LEU A 348 9.13 -18.60 -18.15
CA LEU A 348 9.80 -17.30 -18.22
C LEU A 348 10.76 -17.18 -19.41
N ARG A 349 11.45 -18.26 -19.80
CA ARG A 349 12.33 -18.26 -20.99
C ARG A 349 11.58 -17.81 -22.24
N ASP A 350 10.38 -18.35 -22.45
CA ASP A 350 9.58 -18.08 -23.64
C ASP A 350 8.94 -16.70 -23.57
N ARG A 351 8.39 -16.32 -22.40
CA ARG A 351 7.85 -14.97 -22.19
C ARG A 351 8.91 -13.89 -22.38
N ARG A 352 10.13 -14.14 -21.89
CA ARG A 352 11.26 -13.23 -22.04
C ARG A 352 11.67 -13.08 -23.52
N ALA A 353 11.76 -14.17 -24.26
CA ALA A 353 12.07 -14.10 -25.69
C ALA A 353 11.00 -13.30 -26.47
N ARG A 354 9.72 -13.48 -26.13
CA ARG A 354 8.61 -12.68 -26.71
C ARG A 354 8.71 -11.20 -26.31
N LEU A 355 9.05 -10.91 -25.05
CA LEU A 355 9.28 -9.55 -24.57
C LEU A 355 10.47 -8.89 -25.30
N GLU A 356 11.58 -9.59 -25.45
CA GLU A 356 12.77 -9.13 -26.17
C GLU A 356 12.46 -8.76 -27.62
N ALA A 357 11.72 -9.62 -28.33
CA ALA A 357 11.27 -9.34 -29.69
C ALA A 357 10.34 -8.12 -29.76
N MET A 358 9.39 -8.00 -28.82
CA MET A 358 8.49 -6.84 -28.75
C MET A 358 9.27 -5.55 -28.49
N ILE A 359 10.18 -5.54 -27.53
CA ILE A 359 10.99 -4.35 -27.22
C ILE A 359 11.92 -3.99 -28.38
N ALA A 360 12.45 -4.97 -29.13
CA ALA A 360 13.24 -4.69 -30.31
C ALA A 360 12.42 -3.98 -31.41
N ALA A 361 11.12 -4.26 -31.52
CA ALA A 361 10.23 -3.64 -32.51
C ALA A 361 9.62 -2.31 -32.05
N HIS A 362 9.29 -2.19 -30.76
CA HIS A 362 8.49 -1.08 -30.22
C HIS A 362 9.18 -0.27 -29.12
N GLY A 363 10.39 -0.64 -28.71
CA GLY A 363 11.15 0.05 -27.68
C GLY A 363 11.67 1.42 -28.11
N GLY A 364 12.15 2.18 -27.14
CA GLY A 364 12.70 3.52 -27.35
C GLY A 364 13.06 4.21 -26.04
N GLU A 365 13.12 5.54 -26.04
CA GLU A 365 13.48 6.32 -24.85
C GLU A 365 12.54 6.11 -23.65
N ARG A 366 11.30 5.70 -23.91
CA ARG A 366 10.22 5.55 -22.90
C ARG A 366 9.90 4.11 -22.55
N LEU A 367 10.46 3.15 -23.27
CA LEU A 367 10.21 1.73 -23.09
C LEU A 367 11.48 0.95 -23.42
N SER A 368 12.11 0.37 -22.41
CA SER A 368 13.31 -0.44 -22.54
C SER A 368 13.16 -1.79 -21.87
N LEU A 369 14.01 -2.74 -22.24
CA LEU A 369 14.07 -4.06 -21.61
C LEU A 369 14.94 -4.00 -20.35
N SER A 370 14.50 -4.67 -19.29
CA SER A 370 15.34 -4.94 -18.13
C SER A 370 16.50 -5.88 -18.51
N PRO A 371 17.76 -5.44 -18.41
CA PRO A 371 18.91 -6.29 -18.68
C PRO A 371 18.99 -7.47 -17.70
N LEU A 372 19.43 -8.61 -18.21
CA LEU A 372 19.91 -9.70 -17.36
C LEU A 372 21.25 -9.31 -16.74
N VAL A 373 21.42 -9.71 -15.49
CA VAL A 373 22.70 -9.68 -14.79
C VAL A 373 23.37 -11.02 -15.07
N ASP A 374 24.55 -11.00 -15.67
CA ASP A 374 25.36 -12.20 -15.89
C ASP A 374 26.11 -12.57 -14.60
N TYR A 375 26.09 -13.85 -14.25
CA TYR A 375 26.72 -14.38 -13.03
C TYR A 375 26.97 -15.88 -13.13
N ALA A 376 28.08 -16.33 -12.55
CA ALA A 376 28.44 -17.74 -12.51
C ALA A 376 27.84 -18.49 -11.30
N ASP A 377 27.78 -17.83 -10.15
CA ASP A 377 27.32 -18.40 -8.88
C ASP A 377 26.76 -17.33 -7.95
N TRP A 378 26.18 -17.76 -6.82
CA TRP A 378 25.62 -16.86 -5.81
C TRP A 378 26.64 -15.88 -5.20
N SER A 379 27.92 -16.26 -5.14
CA SER A 379 28.98 -15.38 -4.59
C SER A 379 29.29 -14.23 -5.54
N ALA A 380 29.41 -14.51 -6.84
CA ALA A 380 29.58 -13.51 -7.89
C ALA A 380 28.39 -12.55 -7.93
N LEU A 381 27.18 -13.11 -7.86
CA LEU A 381 25.97 -12.30 -7.85
C LEU A 381 25.85 -11.46 -6.56
N GLY A 382 26.30 -11.98 -5.41
CA GLY A 382 26.34 -11.25 -4.15
C GLY A 382 27.27 -10.03 -4.19
N ARG A 383 28.40 -10.10 -4.91
CA ARG A 383 29.27 -8.93 -5.15
C ARG A 383 28.58 -7.85 -5.98
N LEU A 384 27.91 -8.26 -7.06
CA LEU A 384 27.11 -7.35 -7.90
C LEU A 384 25.93 -6.74 -7.14
N ARG A 385 25.31 -7.49 -6.23
CA ARG A 385 24.26 -6.97 -5.33
C ARG A 385 24.80 -5.88 -4.43
N ALA A 386 25.96 -6.11 -3.80
CA ALA A 386 26.54 -5.18 -2.83
C ALA A 386 26.92 -3.84 -3.48
N ASP A 387 27.53 -3.91 -4.67
CA ASP A 387 28.01 -2.77 -5.45
C ASP A 387 27.53 -2.85 -6.91
N PRO A 388 26.28 -2.44 -7.18
CA PRO A 388 25.70 -2.52 -8.52
C PRO A 388 26.34 -1.49 -9.47
N PRO A 389 26.74 -1.87 -10.70
CA PRO A 389 27.25 -0.92 -11.70
C PRO A 389 26.27 0.19 -12.08
N VAL A 390 24.97 -0.04 -11.84
CA VAL A 390 23.89 0.94 -12.05
C VAL A 390 23.66 1.84 -10.82
N GLY A 391 24.51 1.73 -9.80
CA GLY A 391 24.50 2.54 -8.60
C GLY A 391 23.18 2.49 -7.84
N ALA A 392 22.72 3.66 -7.38
CA ALA A 392 21.51 3.80 -6.58
C ALA A 392 20.20 3.45 -7.33
N ALA A 393 20.24 3.24 -8.65
CA ALA A 393 19.06 2.83 -9.42
C ALA A 393 18.59 1.39 -9.09
N ALA A 394 19.47 0.55 -8.53
CA ALA A 394 19.13 -0.80 -8.09
C ALA A 394 19.03 -0.90 -6.56
N GLU A 395 17.86 -1.31 -6.06
CA GLU A 395 17.65 -1.67 -4.65
C GLU A 395 18.23 -3.06 -4.30
N GLY A 396 18.71 -3.80 -5.29
CA GLY A 396 19.18 -5.18 -5.18
C GLY A 396 18.90 -5.95 -6.45
N LEU A 397 18.55 -7.23 -6.30
CA LEU A 397 18.30 -8.15 -7.42
C LEU A 397 16.91 -8.80 -7.32
N MET A 398 16.37 -9.13 -8.49
CA MET A 398 15.25 -10.04 -8.67
C MET A 398 15.79 -11.35 -9.23
N LEU A 399 15.51 -12.47 -8.56
CA LEU A 399 15.80 -13.82 -9.06
C LEU A 399 14.51 -14.43 -9.59
N LYS A 400 14.48 -14.81 -10.85
CA LYS A 400 13.29 -15.35 -11.51
C LYS A 400 13.58 -16.71 -12.12
N ARG A 401 12.84 -17.73 -11.70
CA ARG A 401 13.04 -19.10 -12.16
C ARG A 401 12.65 -19.24 -13.63
N TRP A 402 13.56 -19.76 -14.44
CA TRP A 402 13.45 -19.80 -15.90
C TRP A 402 12.26 -20.61 -16.43
N ASP A 403 11.93 -21.72 -15.78
CA ASP A 403 10.85 -22.63 -16.18
C ASP A 403 9.48 -22.19 -15.64
N SER A 404 9.40 -21.11 -14.85
CA SER A 404 8.20 -20.79 -14.10
C SER A 404 7.14 -20.07 -14.96
N PRO A 405 5.85 -20.45 -14.84
CA PRO A 405 4.75 -19.64 -15.37
C PRO A 405 4.58 -18.35 -14.56
N TYR A 406 3.87 -17.38 -15.12
CA TYR A 406 3.49 -16.17 -14.42
C TYR A 406 2.27 -16.44 -13.53
N LEU A 407 2.46 -16.43 -12.21
CA LEU A 407 1.45 -16.82 -11.24
C LEU A 407 1.04 -15.64 -10.36
N ALA A 408 -0.25 -15.34 -10.33
CA ALA A 408 -0.80 -14.27 -9.51
C ALA A 408 -0.50 -14.47 -8.01
N GLY A 409 -0.30 -13.37 -7.28
CA GLY A 409 -0.06 -13.41 -5.84
C GLY A 409 1.41 -13.70 -5.52
N ARG A 410 1.71 -14.34 -4.39
CA ARG A 410 3.08 -14.56 -3.91
C ARG A 410 3.39 -16.06 -3.78
N PRO A 411 3.47 -16.82 -4.89
CA PRO A 411 3.89 -18.21 -4.84
C PRO A 411 5.35 -18.28 -4.36
N LYS A 412 5.69 -19.33 -3.61
CA LYS A 412 7.06 -19.57 -3.16
C LYS A 412 7.84 -20.28 -4.26
N GLY A 413 9.03 -19.79 -4.60
CA GLY A 413 9.97 -20.46 -5.51
C GLY A 413 10.19 -19.77 -6.86
N PRO A 414 9.14 -19.31 -7.57
CA PRO A 414 9.33 -18.69 -8.87
C PRO A 414 10.12 -17.37 -8.83
N TRP A 415 9.74 -16.42 -7.99
CA TRP A 415 10.38 -15.10 -7.92
C TRP A 415 10.87 -14.80 -6.51
N PHE A 416 12.14 -14.40 -6.42
CA PHE A 416 12.74 -13.88 -5.20
C PHE A 416 13.23 -12.45 -5.37
N LYS A 417 13.23 -11.70 -4.28
CA LYS A 417 13.90 -10.40 -4.16
C LYS A 417 15.07 -10.54 -3.19
N TRP A 418 16.24 -10.12 -3.63
CA TRP A 418 17.47 -10.11 -2.85
C TRP A 418 17.96 -8.67 -2.74
N LYS A 419 17.43 -7.97 -1.72
CA LYS A 419 17.70 -6.55 -1.49
C LYS A 419 19.14 -6.31 -1.03
N ARG A 420 19.66 -5.10 -1.26
CA ARG A 420 20.88 -4.61 -0.60
C ARG A 420 20.68 -4.54 0.91
N ASP A 421 21.78 -4.63 1.64
CA ASP A 421 21.76 -4.50 3.08
C ASP A 421 21.44 -3.04 3.43
N PRO A 422 20.56 -2.78 4.42
CA PRO A 422 20.24 -1.42 4.80
C PRO A 422 21.47 -0.72 5.37
N HIS A 423 21.52 0.60 5.21
CA HIS A 423 22.45 1.41 6.00
C HIS A 423 21.98 1.45 7.45
N THR A 424 22.93 1.59 8.37
CA THR A 424 22.64 1.68 9.81
C THR A 424 23.40 2.85 10.44
N ILE A 425 22.74 3.53 11.38
CA ILE A 425 23.37 4.45 12.33
C ILE A 425 22.82 4.21 13.73
N ASP A 426 23.61 4.49 14.76
CA ASP A 426 23.13 4.57 16.12
C ASP A 426 22.70 6.03 16.42
N ALA A 427 21.44 6.27 16.75
CA ALA A 427 20.89 7.61 16.98
C ALA A 427 20.16 7.70 18.34
N VAL A 428 20.12 8.88 18.94
CA VAL A 428 19.50 9.10 20.27
C VAL A 428 18.02 9.44 20.11
N LEU A 429 17.14 8.80 20.89
CA LEU A 429 15.72 9.13 20.98
C LEU A 429 15.53 10.54 21.57
N MET A 430 14.88 11.44 20.82
CA MET A 430 14.64 12.82 21.23
C MET A 430 13.18 13.09 21.59
N TYR A 431 12.26 12.64 20.72
CA TYR A 431 10.84 12.88 20.87
C TYR A 431 10.04 11.62 20.61
N ALA A 432 8.90 11.52 21.28
CA ALA A 432 7.96 10.44 21.06
C ALA A 432 6.53 10.99 20.96
N GLN A 433 5.76 10.50 19.99
CA GLN A 433 4.37 10.89 19.76
C GLN A 433 3.44 9.70 19.97
N ARG A 434 2.21 9.94 20.46
CA ARG A 434 1.19 8.89 20.53
C ARG A 434 0.88 8.36 19.13
N GLY A 435 0.77 7.04 19.01
CA GLY A 435 0.34 6.40 17.77
C GLY A 435 -1.12 6.69 17.45
N HIS A 436 -1.58 6.12 16.34
CA HIS A 436 -2.99 6.18 15.94
C HIS A 436 -3.59 4.77 15.86
N GLY A 437 -4.92 4.68 15.92
CA GLY A 437 -5.63 3.39 15.84
C GLY A 437 -5.19 2.41 16.93
N ARG A 438 -4.74 1.21 16.56
CA ARG A 438 -4.30 0.16 17.52
C ARG A 438 -3.19 0.59 18.48
N ARG A 439 -2.42 1.63 18.13
CA ARG A 439 -1.32 2.16 18.94
C ARG A 439 -1.67 3.48 19.62
N SER A 440 -2.93 3.90 19.65
CA SER A 440 -3.33 5.18 20.25
C SER A 440 -2.89 5.32 21.71
N SER A 441 -2.87 4.22 22.48
CA SER A 441 -2.44 4.24 23.89
C SER A 441 -0.92 4.26 24.11
N PHE A 442 -0.11 4.05 23.07
CA PHE A 442 1.35 3.96 23.16
C PHE A 442 2.04 5.14 22.48
N TYR A 443 3.19 5.55 23.00
CA TYR A 443 4.14 6.35 22.23
C TYR A 443 4.88 5.44 21.26
N SER A 444 4.51 5.46 19.98
CA SER A 444 5.02 4.55 18.94
C SER A 444 5.81 5.22 17.82
N ASP A 445 5.90 6.55 17.89
CA ASP A 445 6.37 7.42 16.82
C ASP A 445 7.58 8.18 17.33
N TYR A 446 8.79 7.74 16.96
CA TYR A 446 10.04 8.19 17.58
C TYR A 446 10.85 9.07 16.65
N THR A 447 11.08 10.31 17.05
CA THR A 447 12.06 11.19 16.41
C THR A 447 13.41 10.99 17.09
N PHE A 448 14.45 10.75 16.29
CA PHE A 448 15.80 10.50 16.77
C PHE A 448 16.79 11.47 16.10
N GLY A 449 17.90 11.71 16.80
CA GLY A 449 18.93 12.64 16.38
C GLY A 449 20.34 12.13 16.61
N VAL A 450 21.28 12.83 15.99
CA VAL A 450 22.73 12.60 16.09
C VAL A 450 23.41 13.82 16.69
N TRP A 451 24.62 13.64 17.22
CA TRP A 451 25.37 14.70 17.86
C TRP A 451 25.95 15.70 16.85
N THR A 452 25.78 16.99 17.12
CA THR A 452 26.46 18.06 16.40
C THR A 452 27.83 18.35 17.04
N PRO A 453 28.76 19.03 16.33
CA PRO A 453 30.04 19.45 16.91
C PRO A 453 29.88 20.31 18.17
N GLU A 454 28.77 21.05 18.30
CA GLU A 454 28.44 21.88 19.47
C GLU A 454 27.96 21.04 20.68
N GLY A 455 27.87 19.72 20.55
CA GLY A 455 27.41 18.83 21.62
C GLY A 455 25.90 18.86 21.84
N THR A 456 25.13 19.27 20.83
CA THR A 456 23.66 19.22 20.85
C THR A 456 23.15 18.12 19.92
N LEU A 457 21.90 17.66 20.09
CA LEU A 457 21.29 16.70 19.17
C LEU A 457 20.55 17.44 18.05
N THR A 458 20.73 16.98 16.81
CA THR A 458 19.94 17.42 15.66
C THR A 458 19.10 16.26 15.11
N PRO A 459 17.77 16.44 14.90
CA PRO A 459 16.93 15.38 14.35
C PRO A 459 17.34 14.97 12.93
N VAL A 460 17.48 13.67 12.68
CA VAL A 460 17.82 13.13 11.35
C VAL A 460 16.74 12.21 10.78
N GLY A 461 15.76 11.81 11.59
CA GLY A 461 14.67 11.00 11.10
C GLY A 461 13.60 10.72 12.15
N LYS A 462 12.54 10.05 11.70
CA LYS A 462 11.45 9.56 12.54
C LYS A 462 11.08 8.14 12.14
N ALA A 463 11.03 7.22 13.09
CA ALA A 463 10.66 5.82 12.88
C ALA A 463 9.40 5.47 13.66
N TYR A 464 8.63 4.54 13.10
CA TYR A 464 7.29 4.16 13.61
C TYR A 464 7.15 2.64 13.79
N PHE A 465 8.18 1.88 13.41
CA PHE A 465 8.19 0.43 13.36
C PHE A 465 9.63 -0.10 13.43
N GLY A 466 9.76 -1.43 13.43
CA GLY A 466 11.05 -2.12 13.57
C GLY A 466 11.30 -2.69 14.97
N PHE A 467 10.26 -2.71 15.79
CA PHE A 467 10.27 -3.27 17.15
C PHE A 467 9.03 -4.15 17.32
N THR A 468 9.17 -5.17 18.17
CA THR A 468 8.12 -6.07 18.61
C THR A 468 7.12 -5.36 19.54
N ASP A 469 5.97 -5.99 19.80
CA ASP A 469 4.99 -5.44 20.76
C ASP A 469 5.55 -5.38 22.18
N GLU A 470 6.51 -6.25 22.54
CA GLU A 470 7.16 -6.21 23.84
C GLU A 470 8.17 -5.06 23.94
N GLU A 471 8.99 -4.87 22.90
CA GLU A 471 9.87 -3.71 22.79
C GLU A 471 9.09 -2.38 22.78
N LEU A 472 7.91 -2.33 22.14
CA LEU A 472 7.04 -1.16 22.18
C LEU A 472 6.64 -0.79 23.62
N LYS A 473 6.32 -1.78 24.48
CA LYS A 473 6.00 -1.51 25.89
C LYS A 473 7.22 -0.97 26.64
N GLN A 474 8.41 -1.50 26.36
CA GLN A 474 9.65 -1.02 26.96
C GLN A 474 9.95 0.43 26.57
N LEU A 475 9.82 0.75 25.29
CA LEU A 475 9.98 2.11 24.77
C LEU A 475 8.94 3.07 25.35
N ASP A 476 7.67 2.67 25.40
CA ASP A 476 6.59 3.47 25.99
C ASP A 476 6.84 3.76 27.48
N LYS A 477 7.30 2.76 28.25
CA LYS A 477 7.72 2.93 29.64
C LYS A 477 8.87 3.94 29.76
N PHE A 478 9.93 3.76 28.96
CA PHE A 478 11.07 4.68 28.96
C PHE A 478 10.65 6.12 28.66
N VAL A 479 9.82 6.33 27.63
CA VAL A 479 9.31 7.66 27.26
C VAL A 479 8.53 8.30 28.41
N ARG A 480 7.66 7.53 29.09
CA ARG A 480 6.87 8.05 30.21
C ARG A 480 7.73 8.45 31.41
N GLU A 481 8.72 7.63 31.74
CA GLU A 481 9.62 7.85 32.87
C GLU A 481 10.58 9.03 32.64
N HIS A 482 10.93 9.32 31.38
CA HIS A 482 11.96 10.29 31.03
C HIS A 482 11.44 11.47 30.18
N THR A 483 10.12 11.73 30.22
CA THR A 483 9.55 12.93 29.59
C THR A 483 10.00 14.18 30.34
N VAL A 484 10.59 15.14 29.62
CA VAL A 484 10.97 16.46 30.15
C VAL A 484 9.93 17.54 29.82
N ASP A 485 9.37 17.52 28.60
CA ASP A 485 8.38 18.50 28.14
C ASP A 485 7.21 17.85 27.40
N ARG A 486 6.08 18.56 27.34
CA ARG A 486 4.84 18.11 26.69
C ARG A 486 4.34 19.16 25.69
N PHE A 487 4.18 18.74 24.43
CA PHE A 487 3.65 19.58 23.35
C PHE A 487 2.46 18.85 22.69
N GLY A 488 1.27 19.02 23.26
CA GLY A 488 0.08 18.29 22.83
C GLY A 488 0.31 16.75 22.88
N PRO A 489 0.23 16.03 21.75
CA PRO A 489 0.46 14.58 21.70
C PRO A 489 1.94 14.17 21.72
N VAL A 490 2.87 15.13 21.65
CA VAL A 490 4.32 14.90 21.59
C VAL A 490 4.94 15.02 22.98
N ARG A 491 5.92 14.16 23.27
CA ARG A 491 6.76 14.18 24.46
C ARG A 491 8.19 14.45 24.04
N SER A 492 8.83 15.41 24.70
CA SER A 492 10.29 15.56 24.67
C SER A 492 10.86 14.61 25.71
N VAL A 493 11.84 13.80 25.32
CA VAL A 493 12.47 12.78 26.16
C VAL A 493 13.87 13.27 26.54
N ARG A 494 14.29 13.02 27.77
CA ARG A 494 15.62 13.40 28.25
C ARG A 494 16.70 12.75 27.36
N ALA A 495 17.45 13.60 26.66
CA ALA A 495 18.47 13.20 25.69
C ALA A 495 19.69 14.15 25.81
N GLU A 496 20.56 13.81 26.75
CA GLU A 496 21.81 14.49 27.08
C GLU A 496 23.00 13.62 26.68
N ARG A 497 24.21 14.20 26.65
CA ARG A 497 25.43 13.48 26.25
C ARG A 497 25.66 12.22 27.08
N ASP A 498 25.32 12.29 28.36
CA ASP A 498 25.59 11.22 29.33
C ASP A 498 24.34 10.42 29.70
N PHE A 499 23.19 10.77 29.12
CA PHE A 499 21.91 10.15 29.41
C PHE A 499 20.99 10.19 28.19
N GLY A 500 20.56 9.04 27.70
CA GLY A 500 19.60 8.96 26.60
C GLY A 500 19.47 7.53 26.11
N LEU A 501 18.40 7.24 25.37
CA LEU A 501 18.21 5.93 24.76
C LEU A 501 18.74 5.94 23.33
N VAL A 502 19.65 5.03 23.02
CA VAL A 502 20.19 4.85 21.68
C VAL A 502 19.36 3.81 20.92
N LEU A 503 19.03 4.12 19.69
CA LEU A 503 18.35 3.26 18.73
C LEU A 503 19.30 3.02 17.56
N GLU A 504 19.56 1.77 17.24
CA GLU A 504 20.17 1.42 15.96
C GLU A 504 19.08 1.56 14.89
N VAL A 505 19.25 2.50 13.97
CA VAL A 505 18.27 2.83 12.93
C VAL A 505 18.77 2.30 11.60
N ALA A 506 17.99 1.42 10.98
CA ALA A 506 18.21 0.94 9.62
C ALA A 506 17.41 1.78 8.62
N PHE A 507 17.99 2.11 7.47
CA PHE A 507 17.36 2.94 6.44
C PHE A 507 17.83 2.55 5.02
N GLU A 508 17.06 2.94 4.01
CA GLU A 508 17.34 2.60 2.61
C GLU A 508 18.21 3.67 1.90
N GLY A 509 18.25 4.91 2.41
CA GLY A 509 19.11 5.96 1.86
C GLY A 509 19.00 7.30 2.60
N LEU A 510 19.82 8.27 2.20
CA LEU A 510 19.85 9.64 2.70
C LEU A 510 19.70 10.62 1.52
N ASN A 511 19.09 11.78 1.77
CA ASN A 511 19.02 12.87 0.82
C ASN A 511 19.39 14.19 1.50
N ARG A 512 20.04 15.12 0.77
CA ARG A 512 20.17 16.51 1.23
C ARG A 512 18.80 17.18 1.33
N SER A 513 18.58 17.96 2.38
CA SER A 513 17.29 18.58 2.65
C SER A 513 17.43 19.95 3.33
N PRO A 514 17.03 21.05 2.66
CA PRO A 514 17.01 22.38 3.27
C PRO A 514 15.89 22.57 4.30
N ARG A 515 14.91 21.64 4.36
CA ARG A 515 13.78 21.70 5.30
C ARG A 515 14.12 21.19 6.70
N HIS A 516 15.18 20.38 6.83
CA HIS A 516 15.55 19.75 8.09
C HIS A 516 16.77 20.46 8.65
N LYS A 517 16.78 20.73 9.97
CA LYS A 517 17.90 21.44 10.63
C LYS A 517 19.23 20.71 10.47
N SER A 518 19.21 19.38 10.38
CA SER A 518 20.37 18.53 10.13
C SER A 518 20.88 18.60 8.69
N GLY A 519 20.17 19.23 7.76
CA GLY A 519 20.53 19.24 6.34
C GLY A 519 20.24 17.92 5.62
N VAL A 520 19.68 16.91 6.30
CA VAL A 520 19.44 15.57 5.73
C VAL A 520 18.01 15.09 5.94
N ALA A 521 17.54 14.23 5.04
CA ALA A 521 16.29 13.49 5.15
C ALA A 521 16.55 11.99 4.95
N MET A 522 16.27 11.20 5.99
CA MET A 522 16.45 9.75 5.97
C MET A 522 15.27 9.03 5.33
N ARG A 523 15.55 8.10 4.40
CA ARG A 523 14.53 7.34 3.65
C ARG A 523 14.22 6.00 4.32
N PHE A 524 12.94 5.80 4.60
CA PHE A 524 12.39 4.60 5.26
C PHE A 524 13.14 4.14 6.53
N PRO A 525 13.41 5.05 7.48
CA PRO A 525 14.00 4.67 8.75
C PRO A 525 13.09 3.70 9.52
N ARG A 526 13.72 2.68 10.08
CA ARG A 526 13.12 1.75 11.03
C ARG A 526 14.08 1.49 12.17
N VAL A 527 13.54 1.20 13.34
CA VAL A 527 14.38 0.68 14.43
C VAL A 527 14.87 -0.71 14.00
N SER A 528 16.18 -0.91 14.00
CA SER A 528 16.81 -2.22 13.79
C SER A 528 16.92 -2.95 15.13
N ARG A 529 17.36 -2.21 16.15
CA ARG A 529 17.59 -2.71 17.50
C ARG A 529 17.55 -1.57 18.52
N ILE A 530 17.08 -1.85 19.72
CA ILE A 530 17.19 -0.93 20.86
C ILE A 530 18.53 -1.18 21.55
N ARG A 531 19.38 -0.15 21.62
CA ARG A 531 20.75 -0.25 22.13
C ARG A 531 20.81 0.15 23.60
N TRP A 532 20.18 -0.66 24.46
CA TRP A 532 20.24 -0.50 25.92
C TRP A 532 21.69 -0.57 26.45
N ASP A 533 22.57 -1.21 25.70
CA ASP A 533 23.99 -1.36 25.96
C ASP A 533 24.82 -0.11 25.63
N LYS A 534 24.32 0.80 24.79
CA LYS A 534 25.13 1.89 24.23
C LYS A 534 24.86 3.23 24.93
N PRO A 535 25.89 3.88 25.50
CA PRO A 535 25.76 5.23 26.04
C PRO A 535 25.40 6.26 24.94
N ALA A 536 24.60 7.26 25.29
CA ALA A 536 24.17 8.29 24.35
C ALA A 536 25.35 9.02 23.68
N ARG A 537 26.44 9.30 24.40
CA ARG A 537 27.66 9.95 23.88
C ARG A 537 28.32 9.23 22.69
N GLU A 538 28.06 7.94 22.53
CA GLU A 538 28.64 7.09 21.48
C GLU A 538 27.68 6.92 20.28
N ALA A 539 26.52 7.58 20.32
CA ALA A 539 25.68 7.68 19.14
C ALA A 539 26.40 8.47 18.03
N ALA A 540 25.95 8.26 16.80
CA ALA A 540 26.55 8.88 15.63
C ALA A 540 26.55 10.41 15.72
N THR A 541 27.45 11.01 14.96
CA THR A 541 27.58 12.44 14.75
C THR A 541 26.97 12.86 13.42
N ILE A 542 26.68 14.15 13.26
CA ILE A 542 26.19 14.68 11.98
C ILE A 542 27.22 14.53 10.86
N ASP A 543 28.51 14.64 11.17
CA ASP A 543 29.59 14.50 10.18
C ASP A 543 29.63 13.08 9.62
N GLU A 544 29.52 12.05 10.47
CA GLU A 544 29.43 10.64 10.02
C GLU A 544 28.19 10.39 9.13
N VAL A 545 27.07 11.07 9.41
CA VAL A 545 25.87 10.98 8.57
C VAL A 545 26.08 11.66 7.22
N MET A 546 26.79 12.80 7.18
CA MET A 546 27.11 13.50 5.94
C MET A 546 28.13 12.74 5.09
N ASP A 547 29.16 12.16 5.70
CA ASP A 547 30.12 11.29 5.03
C ASP A 547 29.41 10.10 4.38
N LEU A 548 28.48 9.47 5.12
CA LEU A 548 27.67 8.38 4.57
C LEU A 548 26.77 8.84 3.41
N LEU A 549 26.21 10.05 3.48
CA LEU A 549 25.42 10.62 2.39
C LEU A 549 26.27 10.84 1.13
N ASP A 550 27.46 11.41 1.27
CA ASP A 550 28.37 11.63 0.14
C ASP A 550 28.79 10.30 -0.51
N VAL A 551 29.01 9.26 0.31
CA VAL A 551 29.29 7.90 -0.17
C VAL A 551 28.10 7.30 -0.93
N ILE A 552 26.87 7.48 -0.43
CA ILE A 552 25.64 7.01 -1.09
C ILE A 552 25.46 7.70 -2.45
N GLU A 553 25.72 9.00 -2.52
CA GLU A 553 25.56 9.78 -3.76
C GLU A 553 26.63 9.48 -4.80
N THR A 554 27.86 9.21 -4.37
CA THR A 554 28.98 8.85 -5.26
C THR A 554 28.97 7.38 -5.68
N GLY A 555 28.10 6.56 -5.11
CA GLY A 555 27.91 5.16 -5.48
C GLY A 555 28.88 4.16 -4.85
N GLY A 556 29.72 4.58 -3.89
CA GLY A 556 30.76 3.73 -3.30
C GLY A 556 30.27 2.86 -2.14
N GLY A 557 29.68 1.69 -2.39
CA GLY A 557 29.32 0.76 -1.32
C GLY A 557 30.52 0.02 -0.71
N ARG A 558 30.87 0.34 0.55
CA ARG A 558 31.77 -0.38 1.50
C ARG A 558 32.56 -1.60 0.95
N ILE A 559 33.87 -1.45 0.82
CA ILE A 559 34.82 -2.50 1.23
C ILE A 559 34.96 -2.37 2.74
N ALA A 560 34.30 -3.25 3.51
CA ALA A 560 34.73 -3.45 4.88
C ALA A 560 36.14 -4.07 4.82
N THR A 561 37.17 -3.27 5.11
CA THR A 561 38.48 -3.81 5.43
C THR A 561 38.33 -4.62 6.71
N ALA A 562 38.27 -5.95 6.56
CA ALA A 562 38.53 -6.86 7.66
C ALA A 562 40.00 -6.69 8.05
N THR A 563 40.25 -6.16 9.24
CA THR A 563 41.46 -6.46 10.03
C THR A 563 41.21 -7.69 10.88
#